data_AF-A0A7Z9N568-F1
#
_entry.id   AF-A0A7Z9N568-F1
#
_cell.length_a   1.000
_cell.length_b   1.000
_cell.length_c   1.000
_cell.angle_alpha   90.00
_cell.angle_beta   90.00
_cell.angle_gamma   90.00
#
_symmetry.space_group_name_H-M   'P 1'
#
loop_
_entity.id
_entity.type
_entity.pdbx_description
1 polymer ?
#
loop_
_entity_poly.entity_id
_entity_poly.type
_entity_poly.pdbx_seq_one_letter_code
_entity_poly.pdbx_strand_id
1 'polypeptide(L)'
;MKKRLIIVCVGVFLYGQENTQNQLSVDFWSILSEPEKISFINGAYGTISLLKKHHQHEVRKQYLHDKNWVQPYYIERYYDIADEYRSEEAGYNLKIIVLHMDAFYANSDNVKIPVLEAMRIVSIMQDGDREKANLRLLQAQRKY
;
A
#
# COMPACT_ATOMS: atom_id res chain seq x y z
N MET A 1 36.58 -3.23 -34.04
CA MET A 1 36.60 -3.35 -32.55
C MET A 1 35.51 -2.53 -31.87
N LYS A 2 35.30 -1.25 -32.22
CA LYS A 2 34.24 -0.39 -31.62
C LYS A 2 32.83 -1.01 -31.60
N LYS A 3 32.39 -1.68 -32.68
CA LYS A 3 31.06 -2.33 -32.75
C LYS A 3 30.90 -3.52 -31.79
N ARG A 4 31.97 -4.29 -31.52
CA ARG A 4 31.92 -5.40 -30.56
C ARG A 4 31.86 -4.89 -29.11
N LEU A 5 32.49 -3.76 -28.83
CA LEU A 5 32.45 -3.08 -27.53
C LEU A 5 31.05 -2.55 -27.20
N ILE A 6 30.34 -1.99 -28.20
CA ILE A 6 28.95 -1.52 -28.04
C ILE A 6 28.00 -2.69 -27.73
N ILE A 7 28.15 -3.84 -28.40
CA ILE A 7 27.31 -5.02 -28.15
C ILE A 7 27.52 -5.57 -26.73
N VAL A 8 28.75 -5.57 -26.23
CA VAL A 8 29.05 -5.98 -24.85
C VAL A 8 28.47 -4.99 -23.83
N CYS A 9 28.57 -3.68 -24.08
CA CYS A 9 27.96 -2.67 -23.21
C CYS A 9 26.42 -2.75 -23.16
N VAL A 10 25.76 -3.03 -24.29
CA VAL A 10 24.29 -3.21 -24.34
C VAL A 10 23.88 -4.50 -23.63
N GLY A 11 24.65 -5.58 -23.76
CA GLY A 11 24.42 -6.81 -23.01
C GLY A 11 24.48 -6.61 -21.49
N VAL A 12 25.48 -5.88 -20.99
CA VAL A 12 25.61 -5.59 -19.55
C VAL A 12 24.48 -4.71 -19.02
N PHE A 13 24.00 -3.73 -19.81
CA PHE A 13 22.85 -2.90 -19.43
C PHE A 13 21.54 -3.69 -19.35
N LEU A 14 21.36 -4.71 -20.19
CA LEU A 14 20.16 -5.55 -20.17
C LEU A 14 20.19 -6.63 -19.07
N TYR A 15 21.38 -7.12 -18.68
CA TYR A 15 21.54 -8.05 -17.57
C TYR A 15 21.61 -7.37 -16.19
N GLY A 16 21.94 -6.07 -16.14
CA GLY A 16 22.01 -5.28 -14.91
C GLY A 16 20.66 -4.73 -14.44
N GLN A 17 19.58 -4.92 -15.21
CA GLN A 17 18.22 -4.70 -14.71
C GLN A 17 17.78 -5.92 -13.91
N GLU A 18 18.40 -6.13 -12.74
CA GLU A 18 17.62 -6.76 -11.67
C GLU A 18 16.39 -5.88 -11.50
N ASN A 19 15.21 -6.51 -11.51
CA ASN A 19 13.96 -5.84 -11.15
C ASN A 19 14.10 -5.31 -9.72
N THR A 20 14.71 -4.13 -9.53
CA THR A 20 14.56 -3.30 -8.35
C THR A 20 13.17 -2.70 -8.35
N GLN A 21 12.17 -3.55 -8.56
CA GLN A 21 10.89 -3.38 -7.95
C GLN A 21 11.12 -3.72 -6.47
N ASN A 22 11.84 -2.81 -5.79
CA ASN A 22 11.89 -2.69 -4.34
C ASN A 22 10.47 -2.31 -3.88
N GLN A 23 9.50 -3.19 -4.14
CA GLN A 23 8.29 -3.23 -3.33
C GLN A 23 8.79 -3.31 -1.91
N LEU A 24 8.27 -2.45 -1.04
CA LEU A 24 8.48 -2.52 0.40
C LEU A 24 8.17 -3.96 0.82
N SER A 25 9.19 -4.81 0.88
CA SER A 25 9.06 -6.25 1.00
C SER A 25 9.01 -6.63 2.46
N VAL A 26 8.83 -7.92 2.74
CA VAL A 26 8.98 -8.42 4.11
C VAL A 26 10.36 -8.10 4.69
N ASP A 27 11.41 -8.01 3.87
CA ASP A 27 12.76 -7.66 4.31
C ASP A 27 12.84 -6.22 4.80
N PHE A 28 12.17 -5.28 4.12
CA PHE A 28 12.05 -3.92 4.60
C PHE A 28 11.34 -3.88 5.96
N TRP A 29 10.27 -4.67 6.13
CA TRP A 29 9.52 -4.68 7.39
C TRP A 29 10.30 -5.32 8.54
N SER A 30 11.04 -6.40 8.27
CA SER A 30 11.70 -7.20 9.31
C SER A 30 12.91 -6.51 9.93
N ILE A 31 13.59 -5.62 9.20
CA ILE A 31 14.75 -4.87 9.71
C ILE A 31 14.38 -3.70 10.63
N LEU A 32 13.12 -3.24 10.59
CA LEU A 32 12.67 -2.09 11.39
C LEU A 32 12.45 -2.48 12.84
N SER A 33 12.89 -1.62 13.76
CA SER A 33 12.49 -1.69 15.16
C SER A 33 11.01 -1.35 15.36
N GLU A 34 10.42 -1.72 16.50
CA GLU A 34 9.01 -1.40 16.80
C GLU A 34 8.69 0.11 16.66
N PRO A 35 9.49 1.05 17.19
CA PRO A 35 9.24 2.49 16.99
C PRO A 35 9.28 2.93 15.53
N GLU A 36 10.15 2.34 14.72
CA GLU A 36 10.25 2.63 13.29
C GLU A 36 9.04 2.07 12.53
N LYS A 37 8.57 0.86 12.86
CA LYS A 37 7.32 0.28 12.32
C LYS A 37 6.10 1.14 12.64
N ILE A 38 5.98 1.61 13.89
CA ILE A 38 4.93 2.54 14.31
C ILE A 38 5.01 3.84 13.50
N SER A 39 6.20 4.41 13.36
CA SER A 39 6.41 5.66 12.61
C SER A 39 6.08 5.51 11.13
N PHE A 40 6.44 4.36 10.54
CA PHE A 40 6.09 4.01 9.16
C PHE A 40 4.58 3.95 8.96
N ILE A 41 3.84 3.20 9.81
CA ILE A 41 2.37 3.10 9.73
C ILE A 41 1.74 4.49 9.88
N ASN A 42 2.21 5.27 10.87
CA ASN A 42 1.70 6.63 11.08
C ASN A 42 1.90 7.51 9.84
N GLY A 43 3.09 7.44 9.22
CA GLY A 43 3.39 8.14 7.98
C GLY A 43 2.46 7.70 6.84
N ALA A 44 2.28 6.40 6.64
CA ALA A 44 1.41 5.86 5.60
C ALA A 44 -0.05 6.28 5.80
N TYR A 45 -0.57 6.17 7.03
CA TYR A 45 -1.92 6.61 7.40
C TYR A 45 -2.10 8.11 7.15
N GLY A 46 -1.13 8.92 7.59
CA GLY A 46 -1.12 10.37 7.42
C GLY A 46 -1.10 10.78 5.94
N THR A 47 -0.24 10.16 5.13
CA THR A 47 -0.15 10.43 3.70
C THR A 47 -1.45 10.07 2.98
N ILE A 48 -2.02 8.90 3.24
CA ILE A 48 -3.26 8.47 2.56
C ILE A 48 -4.44 9.37 2.95
N SER A 49 -4.56 9.71 4.24
CA SER A 49 -5.56 10.65 4.73
C SER A 49 -5.41 12.05 4.11
N LEU A 50 -4.17 12.54 3.99
CA LEU A 50 -3.87 13.82 3.36
C LEU A 50 -4.23 13.82 1.88
N LEU A 51 -3.87 12.78 1.13
CA LEU A 51 -4.19 12.65 -0.29
C LEU A 51 -5.70 12.59 -0.51
N LYS A 52 -6.42 11.80 0.29
CA LYS A 52 -7.89 11.74 0.27
C LYS A 52 -8.49 13.13 0.51
N LYS A 53 -8.06 13.83 1.56
CA LYS A 53 -8.57 15.17 1.91
C LYS A 53 -8.26 16.20 0.82
N HIS A 54 -7.06 16.16 0.25
CA HIS A 54 -6.69 17.04 -0.86
C HIS A 54 -7.58 16.78 -2.08
N HIS A 55 -7.79 15.51 -2.45
CA HIS A 55 -8.68 15.15 -3.55
C HIS A 55 -10.12 15.60 -3.30
N GLN A 56 -10.66 15.41 -2.09
CA GLN A 56 -11.97 15.92 -1.70
C GLN A 56 -12.10 17.44 -1.87
N HIS A 57 -11.04 18.18 -1.55
CA HIS A 57 -11.00 19.63 -1.75
C HIS A 57 -11.02 20.02 -3.23
N GLU A 58 -10.29 19.31 -4.09
CA GLU A 58 -10.29 19.55 -5.54
C GLU A 58 -11.63 19.21 -6.19
N VAL A 59 -12.22 18.06 -5.84
CA VAL A 59 -13.57 17.69 -6.26
C VAL A 59 -14.58 18.74 -5.82
N ARG A 60 -14.38 19.32 -4.62
CA ARG A 60 -15.25 20.36 -4.11
C ARG A 60 -15.27 21.62 -4.97
N LYS A 61 -14.13 21.99 -5.54
CA LYS A 61 -14.05 23.14 -6.45
C LYS A 61 -14.83 22.92 -7.74
N GLN A 62 -14.94 21.68 -8.21
CA GLN A 62 -15.65 21.36 -9.45
C GLN A 62 -17.16 21.55 -9.32
N TYR A 63 -17.77 21.06 -8.23
CA TYR A 63 -19.22 21.20 -8.03
C TYR A 63 -19.64 22.63 -7.69
N LEU A 64 -18.78 23.42 -7.03
CA LEU A 64 -19.12 24.80 -6.66
C LEU A 64 -19.36 25.71 -7.88
N HIS A 65 -18.80 25.32 -9.03
CA HIS A 65 -18.89 26.10 -10.27
C HIS A 65 -19.81 25.47 -11.33
N ASP A 66 -20.37 24.28 -11.09
CA ASP A 66 -21.27 23.59 -12.02
C ASP A 66 -22.49 22.99 -11.31
N LYS A 67 -23.68 23.54 -11.60
CA LYS A 67 -24.97 23.10 -11.03
C LYS A 67 -25.43 21.73 -11.54
N ASN A 68 -24.89 21.25 -12.67
CA ASN A 68 -25.22 19.95 -13.26
C ASN A 68 -24.22 18.87 -12.85
N TRP A 69 -23.24 19.20 -12.00
CA TRP A 69 -22.24 18.25 -11.59
C TRP A 69 -22.84 17.18 -10.69
N VAL A 70 -22.57 15.92 -11.03
CA VAL A 70 -22.93 14.74 -10.25
C VAL A 70 -21.64 13.98 -9.99
N GLN A 71 -21.39 13.62 -8.73
CA GLN A 71 -20.19 12.89 -8.35
C GLN A 71 -20.13 11.54 -9.08
N PRO A 72 -19.08 11.27 -9.87
CA PRO A 72 -18.91 9.96 -10.47
C PRO A 72 -18.58 8.90 -9.43
N TYR A 73 -19.08 7.69 -9.64
CA TYR A 73 -18.83 6.53 -8.77
C TYR A 73 -17.33 6.26 -8.50
N TYR A 74 -16.44 6.51 -9.47
CA TYR A 74 -15.01 6.26 -9.26
C TYR A 74 -14.38 7.16 -8.18
N ILE A 75 -14.97 8.33 -7.89
CA ILE A 75 -14.51 9.22 -6.82
C ILE A 75 -14.87 8.63 -5.46
N GLU A 76 -16.08 8.11 -5.30
CA GLU A 76 -16.52 7.40 -4.10
C GLU A 76 -15.64 6.19 -3.87
N ARG A 77 -15.44 5.40 -4.93
CA ARG A 77 -14.59 4.20 -4.84
C ARG A 77 -13.15 4.53 -4.47
N TYR A 78 -12.61 5.65 -4.94
CA TYR A 78 -11.28 6.11 -4.56
C TYR A 78 -11.20 6.38 -3.05
N TYR A 79 -12.21 7.02 -2.46
CA TYR A 79 -12.25 7.27 -1.01
C TYR A 79 -12.40 5.99 -0.20
N ASP A 80 -13.27 5.07 -0.64
CA ASP A 80 -13.41 3.75 0.00
C ASP A 80 -12.09 2.98 0.00
N ILE A 81 -11.35 3.01 -1.12
CA ILE A 81 -10.05 2.35 -1.22
C ILE A 81 -9.04 3.03 -0.30
N ALA A 82 -9.03 4.36 -0.22
CA ALA A 82 -8.12 5.08 0.67
C ALA A 82 -8.40 4.74 2.15
N ASP A 83 -9.66 4.62 2.55
CA ASP A 83 -10.03 4.27 3.92
C ASP A 83 -9.60 2.85 4.30
N GLU A 84 -9.61 1.90 3.36
CA GLU A 84 -9.15 0.53 3.63
C GLU A 84 -7.69 0.40 4.06
N TYR A 85 -6.85 1.40 3.79
CA TYR A 85 -5.46 1.38 4.26
C TYR A 85 -5.32 1.78 5.72
N ARG A 86 -6.33 2.42 6.33
CA ARG A 86 -6.30 2.95 7.69
C ARG A 86 -7.39 2.32 8.53
N SER A 87 -7.00 1.56 9.55
CA SER A 87 -7.97 1.08 10.54
C SER A 87 -8.53 2.23 11.37
N GLU A 88 -9.86 2.30 11.48
CA GLU A 88 -10.55 3.21 12.38
C GLU A 88 -10.55 2.69 13.81
N GLU A 89 -10.72 1.38 14.00
CA GLU A 89 -10.75 0.71 15.31
C GLU A 89 -9.40 0.80 16.03
N ALA A 90 -8.28 0.76 15.29
CA ALA A 90 -6.96 0.95 15.87
C ALA A 90 -6.74 2.36 16.43
N GLY A 91 -7.43 3.38 15.88
CA GLY A 91 -7.29 4.78 16.27
C GLY A 91 -5.83 5.21 16.38
N TYR A 92 -5.45 5.72 17.56
CA TYR A 92 -4.07 6.13 17.86
C TYR A 92 -3.16 4.98 18.33
N ASN A 93 -3.70 3.80 18.62
CA ASN A 93 -2.93 2.66 19.09
C ASN A 93 -2.32 1.87 17.92
N LEU A 94 -1.41 2.51 17.17
CA LEU A 94 -0.77 1.91 15.99
C LEU A 94 0.07 0.68 16.32
N LYS A 95 0.42 0.47 17.58
CA LYS A 95 1.11 -0.75 18.03
C LYS A 95 0.29 -2.01 17.71
N ILE A 96 -1.04 -1.94 17.74
CA ILE A 96 -1.89 -3.10 17.39
C ILE A 96 -1.71 -3.49 15.92
N ILE A 97 -1.56 -2.52 15.03
CA ILE A 97 -1.33 -2.75 13.60
C ILE A 97 0.05 -3.35 13.38
N VAL A 98 1.07 -2.88 14.10
CA VAL A 98 2.42 -3.48 14.05
C VAL A 98 2.38 -4.96 14.43
N LEU A 99 1.72 -5.30 15.55
CA LEU A 99 1.61 -6.68 16.01
C LEU A 99 0.88 -7.56 14.99
N HIS A 100 -0.20 -7.07 14.40
CA HIS A 100 -0.92 -7.81 13.36
C HIS A 100 -0.13 -7.94 12.05
N MET A 101 0.68 -6.95 11.69
CA MET A 101 1.59 -7.03 10.54
C MET A 101 2.70 -8.08 10.79
N ASP A 102 3.27 -8.13 11.99
CA ASP A 102 4.24 -9.15 12.36
C ASP A 102 3.61 -10.56 12.33
N ALA A 103 2.39 -10.71 12.87
CA ALA A 103 1.63 -11.96 12.79
C ALA A 103 1.28 -12.34 11.34
N PHE A 104 0.96 -11.35 10.50
CA PHE A 104 0.68 -11.55 9.08
C PHE A 104 1.89 -12.14 8.35
N TYR A 105 3.08 -11.59 8.57
CA TYR A 105 4.32 -12.07 7.93
C TYR A 105 4.94 -13.30 8.57
N ALA A 106 4.44 -13.75 9.73
CA ALA A 106 4.82 -15.04 10.30
C ALA A 106 4.37 -16.23 9.42
N ASN A 107 3.39 -16.02 8.53
CA ASN A 107 2.98 -17.01 7.54
C ASN A 107 3.89 -16.94 6.29
N SER A 108 4.49 -18.09 5.92
CA SER A 108 5.35 -18.22 4.74
C SER A 108 4.68 -17.84 3.43
N ASP A 109 3.36 -18.02 3.32
CA ASP A 109 2.60 -17.68 2.10
C ASP A 109 2.48 -16.15 1.89
N ASN A 110 2.76 -15.36 2.94
CA ASN A 110 2.57 -13.92 2.95
C ASN A 110 3.85 -13.13 2.68
N VAL A 111 5.02 -13.78 2.67
CA VAL A 111 6.34 -13.11 2.60
C VAL A 111 6.55 -12.28 1.34
N LYS A 112 5.85 -12.63 0.25
CA LYS A 112 5.93 -11.91 -1.02
C LYS A 112 4.93 -10.75 -1.14
N ILE A 113 3.96 -10.66 -0.22
CA ILE A 113 2.96 -9.60 -0.25
C ILE A 113 3.65 -8.29 0.18
N PRO A 114 3.54 -7.20 -0.60
CA PRO A 114 4.14 -5.92 -0.23
C PRO A 114 3.53 -5.31 1.04
N VAL A 115 4.34 -4.57 1.80
CA VAL A 115 3.98 -3.96 3.09
C VAL A 115 2.74 -3.10 3.03
N LEU A 116 2.55 -2.29 1.97
CA LEU A 116 1.34 -1.48 1.86
C LEU A 116 0.08 -2.33 1.60
N GLU A 117 0.20 -3.44 0.86
CA GLU A 117 -0.93 -4.34 0.62
C GLU A 117 -1.25 -5.14 1.89
N ALA A 118 -0.23 -5.64 2.59
CA ALA A 118 -0.39 -6.29 3.88
C ALA A 118 -1.03 -5.34 4.91
N MET A 119 -0.59 -4.08 4.98
CA MET A 119 -1.16 -3.07 5.87
C MET A 119 -2.64 -2.84 5.58
N ARG A 120 -3.03 -2.74 4.31
CA ARG A 120 -4.45 -2.65 3.92
C ARG A 120 -5.26 -3.85 4.41
N ILE A 121 -4.77 -5.07 4.17
CA ILE A 121 -5.45 -6.31 4.61
C ILE A 121 -5.61 -6.33 6.14
N VAL A 122 -4.53 -6.01 6.87
CA VAL A 122 -4.53 -5.93 8.33
C VAL A 122 -5.48 -4.85 8.84
N SER A 123 -5.51 -3.68 8.22
CA SER A 123 -6.42 -2.58 8.60
C SER A 123 -7.89 -2.99 8.45
N ILE A 124 -8.26 -3.62 7.33
CA ILE A 124 -9.63 -4.12 7.09
C ILE A 124 -9.99 -5.20 8.12
N MET A 125 -9.06 -6.12 8.41
CA MET A 125 -9.27 -7.17 9.40
C MET A 125 -9.46 -6.58 10.81
N GLN A 126 -8.67 -5.57 11.16
CA GLN A 126 -8.74 -4.87 12.44
C GLN A 126 -10.08 -4.14 12.63
N ASP A 127 -10.65 -3.61 11.55
CA ASP A 127 -11.97 -2.97 11.54
C ASP A 127 -13.13 -3.98 11.52
N GLY A 128 -12.85 -5.29 11.56
CA GLY A 128 -13.86 -6.34 11.69
C GLY A 128 -14.46 -6.82 10.37
N ASP A 129 -14.06 -6.27 9.22
CA ASP A 129 -14.52 -6.70 7.90
C ASP A 129 -13.74 -7.94 7.41
N ARG A 130 -13.98 -9.06 8.10
CA ARG A 130 -13.25 -10.32 7.92
C ARG A 130 -13.39 -10.90 6.52
N GLU A 131 -14.59 -10.85 5.94
CA GLU A 131 -14.86 -11.42 4.62
C GLU A 131 -14.03 -10.72 3.55
N LYS A 132 -14.03 -9.38 3.57
CA LYS A 132 -13.27 -8.56 2.64
C LYS A 132 -11.77 -8.69 2.84
N ALA A 133 -11.30 -8.72 4.09
CA ALA A 133 -9.89 -8.94 4.40
C ALA A 133 -9.39 -10.30 3.89
N ASN A 134 -10.15 -11.37 4.14
CA ASN A 134 -9.81 -12.72 3.68
C ASN A 134 -9.81 -12.84 2.15
N LEU A 135 -10.81 -12.27 1.49
CA LEU A 135 -10.84 -12.24 0.02
C LEU A 135 -9.60 -11.53 -0.54
N ARG A 136 -9.21 -10.39 0.04
CA ARG A 136 -8.00 -9.68 -0.39
C ARG A 136 -6.72 -10.44 -0.11
N LEU A 137 -6.62 -11.11 1.03
CA LEU A 137 -5.49 -11.98 1.34
C LEU A 137 -5.32 -13.06 0.26
N LEU A 138 -6.40 -13.77 -0.08
CA LEU A 138 -6.37 -14.81 -1.12
C LEU A 138 -5.99 -14.24 -2.49
N GLN A 139 -6.45 -13.04 -2.82
CA GLN A 139 -6.07 -12.36 -4.06
C GLN A 139 -4.58 -11.96 -4.06
N ALA A 140 -4.07 -11.47 -2.94
CA ALA A 140 -2.67 -11.08 -2.79
C ALA A 140 -1.74 -12.29 -2.86
N GLN A 141 -2.05 -13.38 -2.16
CA GLN A 141 -1.29 -14.65 -2.20
C GLN A 141 -1.26 -15.28 -3.59
N ARG A 142 -2.31 -15.09 -4.41
CA ARG A 142 -2.32 -15.55 -5.81
C ARG A 142 -1.51 -14.67 -6.74
N LYS A 143 -1.38 -13.39 -6.41
CA LYS A 143 -0.74 -12.38 -7.25
C LYS A 143 0.79 -12.37 -7.11
N TYR A 144 1.31 -12.61 -5.92
CA TYR A 144 2.74 -12.51 -5.57
C TYR A 144 3.34 -13.89 -5.28
#